data_AF-A0A1Q4W6X0-F1
#
_entry.id   AF-A0A1Q4W6X0-F1
#
_cell.length_a   1.000
_cell.length_b   1.000
_cell.length_c   1.000
_cell.angle_alpha   90.00
_cell.angle_beta   90.00
_cell.angle_gamma   90.00
#
_symmetry.space_group_name_H-M   'P 1'
#
loop_
_entity.id
_entity.type
_entity.pdbx_description
1 polymer ?
#
loop_
_entity_poly.entity_id
_entity_poly.type
_entity_poly.pdbx_seq_one_letter_code
_entity_poly.pdbx_strand_id
1 'polypeptide(L)'
;MTDTAPAAAPRLTDLVRSAPLSFLGTVTRVGGTSLAALPAEARNERTAVVRVDQVLHAPAAFRQLGGSEVTVQLATDAELLKVGDTAAFFTRGMVYGEGLGVAEVGRLPADAVRQHVSLAATTADELPFSSVQREIRDQDLAAHAAEADAVVVATVVGLEDLGLAEYSEHDPHWWRATLDVSLVESGGAAPGPTTVLYPASGDIRWRAVPKPTPGQLGLWLLHATGGELAARAPYRLLHPEDYQPAQRLAVLRERR
;
A
#
# COMPACT_ATOMS: atom_id res chain seq x y z
N MET A 1 -27.88 -18.44 -25.21
CA MET A 1 -26.71 -17.70 -25.72
C MET A 1 -26.61 -16.42 -24.91
N THR A 2 -25.97 -16.50 -23.75
CA THR A 2 -25.69 -15.34 -22.90
C THR A 2 -24.36 -14.76 -23.37
N ASP A 3 -24.47 -13.58 -23.99
CA ASP A 3 -23.37 -12.73 -24.40
C ASP A 3 -22.55 -12.34 -23.16
N THR A 4 -21.36 -12.92 -23.01
CA THR A 4 -20.41 -12.53 -21.98
C THR A 4 -19.63 -11.36 -22.55
N ALA A 5 -20.05 -10.14 -22.20
CA ALA A 5 -19.26 -8.95 -22.49
C ALA A 5 -17.82 -9.16 -21.97
N PRO A 6 -16.79 -8.81 -22.75
CA PRO A 6 -15.41 -8.95 -22.30
C PRO A 6 -15.21 -8.13 -21.02
N ALA A 7 -14.61 -8.74 -20.00
CA ALA A 7 -14.23 -8.04 -18.78
C ALA A 7 -13.38 -6.82 -19.16
N ALA A 8 -13.77 -5.63 -18.68
CA ALA A 8 -13.01 -4.42 -18.93
C ALA A 8 -11.56 -4.65 -18.47
N ALA A 9 -10.59 -4.33 -19.32
CA ALA A 9 -9.19 -4.51 -19.00
C ALA A 9 -8.87 -3.82 -17.66
N PRO A 10 -8.19 -4.52 -16.72
CA PRO A 10 -7.91 -3.96 -15.41
C PRO A 10 -7.09 -2.68 -15.54
N ARG A 11 -7.46 -1.63 -14.80
CA ARG A 11 -6.75 -0.35 -14.85
C ARG A 11 -5.39 -0.49 -14.19
N LEU A 12 -4.40 0.24 -14.70
CA LEU A 12 -3.03 0.22 -14.16
C LEU A 12 -2.99 0.44 -12.64
N THR A 13 -3.77 1.39 -12.13
CA THR A 13 -3.86 1.69 -10.69
C THR A 13 -4.31 0.49 -9.88
N ASP A 14 -5.30 -0.26 -10.36
CA ASP A 14 -5.84 -1.45 -9.67
C ASP A 14 -4.80 -2.57 -9.62
N LEU A 15 -4.04 -2.74 -10.70
CA LEU A 15 -2.96 -3.71 -10.79
C LEU A 15 -1.78 -3.35 -9.88
N VAL A 16 -1.36 -2.08 -9.84
CA VAL A 16 -0.27 -1.63 -8.94
C VAL A 16 -0.69 -1.74 -7.47
N ARG A 17 -1.97 -1.53 -7.15
CA ARG A 17 -2.52 -1.68 -5.80
C ARG A 17 -2.53 -3.14 -5.34
N SER A 18 -2.84 -4.07 -6.24
CA SER A 18 -3.06 -5.49 -5.92
C SER A 18 -1.82 -6.38 -6.08
N ALA A 19 -0.83 -5.96 -6.87
CA ALA A 19 0.41 -6.66 -7.06
C ALA A 19 1.54 -5.94 -6.31
N PRO A 20 2.25 -6.58 -5.36
CA PRO A 20 3.42 -5.98 -4.71
C PRO A 20 4.67 -5.97 -5.60
N LEU A 21 4.71 -6.73 -6.70
CA LEU A 21 5.85 -6.77 -7.62
C LEU A 21 5.34 -6.68 -9.06
N SER A 22 5.85 -5.73 -9.84
CA SER A 22 5.62 -5.68 -11.28
C SER A 22 6.89 -5.44 -12.07
N PHE A 23 6.96 -6.04 -13.25
CA PHE A 23 8.11 -5.95 -14.14
C PHE A 23 7.69 -6.09 -15.61
N LEU A 24 8.46 -5.45 -16.48
CA LEU A 24 8.47 -5.75 -17.91
C LEU A 24 9.37 -6.96 -18.13
N GLY A 25 8.90 -7.95 -18.88
CA GLY A 25 9.69 -9.13 -19.15
C GLY A 25 9.37 -9.81 -20.47
N THR A 26 10.32 -10.64 -20.90
CA THR A 26 10.26 -11.43 -22.13
C THR A 26 10.17 -12.92 -21.76
N VAL A 27 9.21 -13.63 -22.33
CA VAL A 27 9.04 -15.07 -22.10
C VAL A 27 10.17 -15.84 -22.78
N THR A 28 10.98 -16.55 -22.00
CA THR A 28 12.08 -17.39 -22.49
C THR A 28 11.69 -18.87 -22.60
N ARG A 29 10.69 -19.31 -21.82
CA ARG A 29 10.18 -20.69 -21.84
C ARG A 29 8.71 -20.76 -21.42
N VAL A 30 7.96 -21.66 -22.04
CA VAL A 30 6.57 -22.02 -21.64
C VAL A 30 6.56 -23.48 -21.19
N GLY A 31 5.74 -23.86 -20.22
CA GLY A 31 5.73 -25.21 -19.67
C GLY A 31 6.88 -25.51 -18.70
N GLY A 32 7.73 -24.52 -18.40
CA GLY A 32 8.99 -24.71 -17.70
C GLY A 32 9.12 -23.86 -16.44
N THR A 33 10.11 -24.19 -15.62
CA THR A 33 10.44 -23.47 -14.39
C THR A 33 11.97 -23.34 -14.26
N SER A 34 12.45 -22.22 -13.70
CA SER A 34 13.82 -22.08 -13.20
C SER A 34 14.00 -22.63 -11.78
N LEU A 35 12.92 -23.06 -11.13
CA LEU A 35 12.90 -23.52 -9.74
C LEU A 35 12.79 -25.05 -9.65
N ALA A 36 13.77 -25.66 -9.00
CA ALA A 36 13.73 -27.08 -8.65
C ALA A 36 12.62 -27.39 -7.62
N ALA A 37 12.29 -26.44 -6.74
CA ALA A 37 11.31 -26.60 -5.66
C ALA A 37 9.85 -26.59 -6.14
N LEU A 38 9.56 -26.29 -7.41
CA LEU A 38 8.19 -26.35 -7.93
C LEU A 38 7.81 -27.80 -8.30
N PRO A 39 6.62 -28.29 -7.87
CA PRO A 39 6.12 -29.61 -8.23
C PRO A 39 6.05 -29.81 -9.74
N ALA A 40 6.16 -31.06 -10.19
CA ALA A 40 6.15 -31.38 -11.63
C ALA A 40 4.82 -30.99 -12.29
N GLU A 41 3.72 -31.02 -11.55
CA GLU A 41 2.36 -30.68 -11.99
C GLU A 41 2.22 -29.17 -12.25
N ALA A 42 3.07 -28.35 -11.61
CA ALA A 42 3.17 -26.93 -11.88
C ALA A 42 3.97 -26.64 -13.17
N ARG A 43 4.55 -27.65 -13.83
CA ARG A 43 5.25 -27.51 -15.13
C ARG A 43 4.27 -27.77 -16.27
N ASN A 44 3.36 -26.83 -16.46
CA ASN A 44 2.32 -26.89 -17.48
C ASN A 44 2.31 -25.59 -18.29
N GLU A 45 1.47 -25.53 -19.33
CA GLU A 45 1.34 -24.36 -20.21
C GLU A 45 0.99 -23.04 -19.50
N ARG A 46 0.51 -23.09 -18.25
CA ARG A 46 0.27 -21.94 -17.37
C ARG A 46 1.48 -21.51 -16.57
N THR A 47 2.64 -22.07 -16.85
CA THR A 47 3.89 -21.70 -16.19
C THR A 47 4.90 -21.29 -17.23
N ALA A 48 5.45 -20.09 -17.06
CA ALA A 48 6.42 -19.51 -17.96
C ALA A 48 7.68 -19.10 -17.19
N VAL A 49 8.84 -19.25 -17.83
CA VAL A 49 10.06 -18.59 -17.39
C VAL A 49 10.16 -17.28 -18.15
N VAL A 50 10.28 -16.19 -17.41
CA VAL A 50 10.31 -14.83 -17.94
C VAL A 50 11.61 -14.17 -17.51
N ARG A 51 12.38 -13.68 -18.48
CA ARG A 51 13.51 -12.79 -18.19
C ARG A 51 12.96 -11.41 -17.85
N VAL A 52 13.33 -10.90 -16.69
CA VAL A 52 12.98 -9.54 -16.26
C VAL A 52 13.84 -8.56 -17.05
N ASP A 53 13.23 -7.78 -17.93
CA ASP A 53 13.94 -6.75 -18.69
C ASP A 53 14.04 -5.45 -17.86
N GLN A 54 12.97 -5.10 -17.13
CA GLN A 54 12.92 -3.90 -16.28
C GLN A 54 11.96 -4.10 -15.10
N VAL A 55 12.39 -3.78 -13.89
CA VAL A 55 11.49 -3.72 -12.72
C VAL A 55 10.67 -2.43 -12.79
N LEU A 56 9.34 -2.54 -12.67
CA LEU A 56 8.39 -1.42 -12.77
C LEU A 56 8.00 -0.87 -11.39
N HIS A 57 7.75 -1.77 -10.43
CA HIS A 57 7.77 -1.45 -8.99
C HIS A 57 8.02 -2.73 -8.19
N ALA A 58 8.67 -2.60 -7.03
CA ALA A 58 8.95 -3.73 -6.17
C ALA A 58 9.31 -3.29 -4.73
N PRO A 59 9.21 -4.18 -3.73
CA PRO A 59 9.87 -4.01 -2.44
C PRO A 59 11.38 -3.90 -2.64
N ALA A 60 12.07 -3.27 -1.68
CA ALA A 60 13.51 -2.99 -1.76
C ALA A 60 14.35 -4.23 -2.13
N ALA A 61 14.03 -5.39 -1.54
CA ALA A 61 14.72 -6.65 -1.76
C ALA A 61 14.67 -7.17 -3.22
N PHE A 62 13.71 -6.69 -4.03
CA PHE A 62 13.46 -7.17 -5.39
C PHE A 62 13.73 -6.12 -6.47
N ARG A 63 14.31 -4.96 -6.11
CA ARG A 63 14.59 -3.88 -7.07
C ARG A 63 15.66 -4.25 -8.10
N GLN A 64 16.56 -5.18 -7.75
CA GLN A 64 17.67 -5.62 -8.59
C GLN A 64 17.35 -6.87 -9.43
N LEU A 65 16.07 -7.18 -9.64
CA LEU A 65 15.68 -8.35 -10.46
C LEU A 65 15.96 -8.18 -11.96
N GLY A 66 16.33 -6.98 -12.42
CA GLY A 66 16.68 -6.74 -13.83
C GLY A 66 17.74 -7.71 -14.35
N GLY A 67 17.46 -8.38 -15.47
CA GLY A 67 18.31 -9.40 -16.09
C GLY A 67 18.08 -10.83 -15.57
N SER A 68 17.42 -11.02 -14.43
CA SER A 68 17.17 -12.34 -13.84
C SER A 68 16.00 -13.06 -14.50
N GLU A 69 15.98 -14.39 -14.42
CA GLU A 69 14.83 -15.21 -14.80
C GLU A 69 13.90 -15.46 -13.59
N VAL A 70 12.61 -15.28 -13.81
CA VAL A 70 11.55 -15.49 -12.82
C VAL A 70 10.55 -16.51 -13.37
N THR A 71 10.15 -17.47 -12.54
CA THR A 71 9.05 -18.38 -12.91
C THR A 71 7.73 -17.71 -12.58
N VAL A 72 6.87 -17.56 -13.58
CA VAL A 72 5.54 -16.95 -13.46
C VAL A 72 4.48 -18.02 -13.66
N GLN A 73 3.62 -18.17 -12.65
CA GLN A 73 2.36 -18.91 -12.77
C GLN A 73 1.30 -17.96 -13.33
N LEU A 74 0.87 -18.22 -14.56
CA LEU A 74 -0.11 -17.41 -15.28
C LEU A 74 -1.50 -17.56 -14.66
N ALA A 75 -2.28 -16.49 -14.70
CA ALA A 75 -3.66 -16.49 -14.23
C ALA A 75 -4.52 -17.44 -15.11
N THR A 76 -5.49 -18.11 -14.49
CA THR A 76 -6.26 -19.20 -15.10
C THR A 76 -7.10 -18.74 -16.30
N ASP A 77 -7.60 -17.52 -16.25
CA ASP A 77 -8.44 -16.86 -17.25
C ASP A 77 -7.64 -16.07 -18.30
N ALA A 78 -6.34 -15.93 -18.10
CA ALA A 78 -5.50 -15.16 -18.99
C ALA A 78 -5.16 -15.98 -20.26
N GLU A 79 -4.94 -15.32 -21.40
CA GLU A 79 -4.40 -15.95 -22.60
C GLU A 79 -3.07 -16.69 -22.37
N LEU A 80 -2.78 -17.72 -23.17
CA LEU A 80 -1.49 -18.40 -23.08
C LEU A 80 -0.41 -17.58 -23.79
N LEU A 81 0.77 -17.54 -23.20
CA LEU A 81 1.94 -16.86 -23.78
C LEU A 81 2.77 -17.82 -24.62
N LYS A 82 3.54 -17.24 -25.54
CA LYS A 82 4.54 -17.92 -26.37
C LYS A 82 5.93 -17.41 -26.04
N VAL A 83 6.94 -18.20 -26.37
CA VAL A 83 8.34 -17.77 -26.27
C VAL A 83 8.55 -16.53 -27.16
N GLY A 84 9.21 -15.51 -26.61
CA GLY A 84 9.43 -14.22 -27.27
C GLY A 84 8.35 -13.17 -26.98
N ASP A 85 7.20 -13.55 -26.42
CA ASP A 85 6.19 -12.58 -26.02
C ASP A 85 6.73 -11.65 -24.93
N THR A 86 6.33 -10.39 -25.00
CA THR A 86 6.72 -9.36 -24.03
C THR A 86 5.47 -8.74 -23.40
N ALA A 87 5.50 -8.60 -22.07
CA ALA A 87 4.40 -8.01 -21.33
C ALA A 87 4.87 -7.37 -20.02
N ALA A 88 4.07 -6.46 -19.49
CA ALA A 88 4.19 -5.99 -18.13
C ALA A 88 3.39 -6.92 -17.22
N PHE A 89 4.11 -7.66 -16.37
CA PHE A 89 3.54 -8.61 -15.42
C PHE A 89 3.31 -7.94 -14.08
N PHE A 90 2.13 -8.14 -13.50
CA PHE A 90 1.76 -7.73 -12.15
C PHE A 90 1.57 -8.98 -11.33
N THR A 91 2.35 -9.11 -10.27
CA THR A 91 2.56 -10.40 -9.61
C THR A 91 2.59 -10.28 -8.09
N ARG A 92 2.32 -11.41 -7.44
CA ARG A 92 2.53 -11.63 -6.01
C ARG A 92 3.49 -12.80 -5.81
N GLY A 93 4.32 -12.73 -4.77
CA GLY A 93 5.24 -13.81 -4.45
C GLY A 93 4.50 -15.10 -4.12
N MET A 94 5.06 -16.22 -4.58
CA MET A 94 4.51 -17.56 -4.36
C MET A 94 5.56 -18.48 -3.72
N VAL A 95 6.78 -18.51 -4.27
CA VAL A 95 7.90 -19.30 -3.74
C VAL A 95 9.18 -18.46 -3.77
N TYR A 96 9.94 -18.50 -2.67
CA TYR A 96 11.25 -17.86 -2.54
C TYR A 96 12.32 -18.92 -2.22
N GLY A 97 13.47 -18.87 -2.88
CA GLY A 97 14.57 -19.80 -2.69
C GLY A 97 15.78 -19.43 -3.55
N GLU A 98 16.41 -20.41 -4.21
CA GLU A 98 17.50 -20.17 -5.18
C GLU A 98 17.04 -19.35 -6.41
N GLY A 99 15.73 -19.27 -6.64
CA GLY A 99 15.13 -18.33 -7.57
C GLY A 99 13.79 -17.81 -7.05
N LEU A 100 13.12 -17.02 -7.88
CA LEU A 100 11.85 -16.38 -7.56
C LEU A 100 10.70 -17.01 -8.35
N GLY A 101 9.66 -17.44 -7.63
CA GLY A 101 8.40 -17.92 -8.18
C GLY A 101 7.28 -16.97 -7.82
N VAL A 102 6.54 -16.50 -8.81
CA VAL A 102 5.45 -15.53 -8.63
C VAL A 102 4.17 -16.00 -9.29
N ALA A 103 3.04 -15.57 -8.75
CA ALA A 103 1.73 -15.76 -9.36
C ALA A 103 1.28 -14.45 -10.02
N GLU A 104 0.80 -14.55 -11.26
CA GLU A 104 0.21 -13.44 -11.99
C GLU A 104 -1.10 -12.99 -11.33
N VAL A 105 -1.20 -11.69 -11.10
CA VAL A 105 -2.43 -10.97 -10.73
C VAL A 105 -3.08 -10.42 -11.98
N GLY A 106 -2.26 -9.96 -12.93
CA GLY A 106 -2.69 -9.54 -14.24
C GLY A 106 -1.50 -9.11 -15.09
N ARG A 107 -1.78 -8.71 -16.33
CA ARG A 107 -0.77 -8.20 -17.25
C ARG A 107 -1.31 -7.12 -18.15
N LEU A 108 -0.40 -6.28 -18.61
CA LEU A 108 -0.65 -5.27 -19.64
C LEU A 108 0.33 -5.48 -20.80
N PRO A 109 -0.05 -5.09 -22.04
CA PRO A 109 0.89 -5.03 -23.15
C PRO A 109 2.09 -4.15 -22.80
N ALA A 110 3.29 -4.51 -23.28
CA ALA A 110 4.51 -3.74 -23.04
C ALA A 110 4.36 -2.25 -23.42
N ASP A 111 3.66 -1.98 -24.52
CA ASP A 111 3.37 -0.64 -25.01
C ASP A 111 2.57 0.23 -24.03
N ALA A 112 1.69 -0.37 -23.24
CA ALA A 112 0.86 0.34 -22.27
C ALA A 112 1.65 0.93 -21.11
N VAL A 113 2.85 0.39 -20.83
CA VAL A 113 3.71 0.85 -19.72
C VAL A 113 4.92 1.66 -20.19
N ARG A 114 5.13 1.76 -21.51
CA ARG A 114 6.31 2.40 -22.11
C ARG A 114 6.54 3.82 -21.62
N GLN A 115 5.48 4.63 -21.53
CA GLN A 115 5.58 6.01 -21.06
C GLN A 115 6.16 6.11 -19.64
N HIS A 116 5.78 5.20 -18.75
CA HIS A 116 6.25 5.18 -17.36
C HIS A 116 7.72 4.78 -17.29
N VAL A 117 8.13 3.82 -18.12
CA VAL A 117 9.54 3.41 -18.23
C VAL A 117 10.39 4.56 -18.75
N SER A 118 9.94 5.25 -19.81
CA SER A 118 10.67 6.39 -20.39
C SER A 118 10.79 7.56 -19.42
N LEU A 119 9.74 7.88 -18.65
CA LEU A 119 9.80 8.93 -17.64
C LEU A 119 10.79 8.59 -16.53
N ALA A 120 10.76 7.35 -16.02
CA ALA A 120 11.69 6.93 -14.98
C ALA A 120 13.16 6.93 -15.43
N ALA A 121 13.43 6.67 -16.72
CA ALA A 121 14.79 6.78 -17.26
C ALA A 121 15.39 8.20 -17.14
N THR A 122 14.55 9.22 -16.97
CA THR A 122 15.00 10.61 -16.72
C THR A 122 15.23 10.92 -15.24
N THR A 123 14.84 10.02 -14.34
CA THR A 123 14.91 10.17 -12.88
C THR A 123 15.65 8.96 -12.29
N ALA A 124 16.98 9.07 -12.15
CA ALA A 124 17.89 7.95 -11.89
C ALA A 124 17.52 7.03 -10.70
N ASP A 125 16.78 7.53 -9.70
CA ASP A 125 16.47 6.79 -8.47
C ASP A 125 15.00 6.35 -8.35
N GLU A 126 14.15 6.66 -9.32
CA GLU A 126 12.72 6.26 -9.28
C GLU A 126 12.43 5.05 -10.16
N LEU A 127 11.58 4.15 -9.65
CA LEU A 127 11.05 3.07 -10.46
C LEU A 127 9.92 3.60 -11.36
N PRO A 128 9.67 2.97 -12.53
CA PRO A 128 8.62 3.40 -13.48
C PRO A 128 7.26 3.73 -12.87
N PHE A 129 6.80 3.00 -11.85
CA PHE A 129 5.50 3.26 -11.22
C PHE A 129 5.58 4.02 -9.88
N SER A 130 6.70 4.66 -9.54
CA SER A 130 6.80 5.45 -8.31
C SER A 130 5.77 6.59 -8.25
N SER A 131 5.49 7.26 -9.37
CA SER A 131 4.43 8.29 -9.44
C SER A 131 3.02 7.70 -9.26
N VAL A 132 2.74 6.54 -9.86
CA VAL A 132 1.46 5.83 -9.69
C VAL A 132 1.26 5.40 -8.24
N GLN A 133 2.32 4.94 -7.56
CA GLN A 133 2.27 4.61 -6.13
C GLN A 133 2.02 5.82 -5.23
N ARG A 134 2.60 6.98 -5.57
CA ARG A 134 2.31 8.24 -4.86
C ARG A 134 0.85 8.64 -5.03
N GLU A 135 0.35 8.60 -6.26
CA GLU A 135 -1.05 8.91 -6.56
C GLU A 135 -2.01 7.99 -5.80
N ILE A 136 -1.76 6.68 -5.77
CA ILE A 136 -2.55 5.71 -4.99
C ILE A 136 -2.59 6.09 -3.51
N ARG A 137 -1.43 6.37 -2.91
CA ARG A 137 -1.32 6.73 -1.49
C ARG A 137 -2.02 8.06 -1.18
N ASP A 138 -1.93 9.02 -2.10
CA ASP A 138 -2.59 10.30 -1.96
C ASP A 138 -4.11 10.17 -2.04
N GLN A 139 -4.61 9.30 -2.92
CA GLN A 139 -6.03 8.95 -3.00
C GLN A 139 -6.51 8.23 -1.75
N ASP A 140 -5.75 7.26 -1.24
CA ASP A 140 -6.08 6.52 -0.02
C ASP A 140 -6.14 7.45 1.19
N LEU A 141 -5.15 8.33 1.33
CA LEU A 141 -5.13 9.33 2.39
C LEU A 141 -6.33 10.29 2.28
N ALA A 142 -6.68 10.73 1.07
CA ALA A 142 -7.82 11.62 0.85
C ALA A 142 -9.15 10.91 1.17
N ALA A 143 -9.29 9.63 0.81
CA ALA A 143 -10.45 8.83 1.15
C ALA A 143 -10.57 8.65 2.68
N HIS A 144 -9.46 8.32 3.35
CA HIS A 144 -9.42 8.18 4.80
C HIS A 144 -9.72 9.51 5.52
N ALA A 145 -9.21 10.63 5.01
CA ALA A 145 -9.54 11.97 5.52
C ALA A 145 -11.02 12.33 5.35
N ALA A 146 -11.70 11.83 4.32
CA ALA A 146 -13.13 12.04 4.11
C ALA A 146 -14.00 11.23 5.10
N GLU A 147 -13.47 10.12 5.63
CA GLU A 147 -14.12 9.32 6.67
C GLU A 147 -13.90 9.88 8.08
N ALA A 148 -12.90 10.75 8.27
CA ALA A 148 -12.59 11.34 9.57
C ALA A 148 -13.65 12.36 10.03
N ASP A 149 -13.97 12.35 11.32
CA ASP A 149 -14.90 13.31 11.95
C ASP A 149 -14.29 14.72 12.06
N ALA A 150 -12.97 14.83 12.07
CA ALA A 150 -12.25 16.09 11.90
C ALA A 150 -10.86 15.90 11.32
N VAL A 151 -10.39 16.87 10.54
CA VAL A 151 -9.01 16.94 10.04
C VAL A 151 -8.38 18.23 10.53
N VAL A 152 -7.27 18.13 11.27
CA VAL A 152 -6.66 19.27 11.96
C VAL A 152 -5.14 19.32 11.82
N VAL A 153 -4.56 20.51 11.88
CA VAL A 153 -3.11 20.68 12.11
C VAL A 153 -2.91 21.06 13.57
N ALA A 154 -2.15 20.25 14.29
CA ALA A 154 -1.98 20.40 15.74
C ALA A 154 -0.60 19.96 16.22
N THR A 155 -0.20 20.48 17.37
CA THR A 155 1.01 20.07 18.09
C THR A 155 0.65 19.28 19.33
N VAL A 156 1.35 18.18 19.59
CA VAL A 156 1.19 17.41 20.84
C VAL A 156 1.78 18.21 22.01
N VAL A 157 0.94 18.58 22.97
CA VAL A 157 1.32 19.38 24.15
C VAL A 157 1.22 18.62 25.47
N GLY A 158 0.65 17.42 25.47
CA GLY A 158 0.56 16.58 26.66
C GLY A 158 0.31 15.12 26.32
N LEU A 159 0.83 14.22 27.16
CA LEU A 159 0.63 12.77 27.06
C LEU A 159 0.30 12.24 28.45
N GLU A 160 -0.68 11.35 28.54
CA GLU A 160 -1.17 10.76 29.78
C GLU A 160 -1.44 9.27 29.57
N ASP A 161 -0.82 8.42 30.39
CA ASP A 161 -1.23 7.01 30.52
C ASP A 161 -2.52 6.94 31.32
N LEU A 162 -3.55 6.30 30.78
CA LEU A 162 -4.85 6.22 31.44
C LEU A 162 -4.93 5.11 32.50
N GLY A 163 -3.95 4.19 32.54
CA GLY A 163 -3.92 3.09 33.49
C GLY A 163 -5.19 2.22 33.44
N LEU A 164 -5.83 2.12 32.28
CA LEU A 164 -7.00 1.26 32.09
C LEU A 164 -6.56 -0.21 32.19
N ALA A 165 -7.42 -1.04 32.78
CA ALA A 165 -7.11 -2.45 32.93
C ALA A 165 -6.99 -3.14 31.56
N GLU A 166 -5.92 -3.91 31.39
CA GLU A 166 -5.70 -4.80 30.26
C GLU A 166 -6.07 -6.22 30.71
N TYR A 167 -7.02 -6.84 30.00
CA TYR A 167 -7.50 -8.19 30.30
C TYR A 167 -6.86 -9.24 29.38
N SER A 168 -6.25 -8.80 28.28
CA SER A 168 -5.56 -9.59 27.27
C SER A 168 -4.27 -8.90 26.83
N GLU A 169 -3.27 -9.68 26.39
CA GLU A 169 -2.05 -9.14 25.77
C GLU A 169 -2.32 -8.31 24.51
N HIS A 170 -3.46 -8.59 23.84
CA HIS A 170 -3.89 -7.87 22.65
C HIS A 170 -4.75 -6.65 22.98
N ASP A 171 -5.08 -6.42 24.26
CA ASP A 171 -5.82 -5.24 24.64
C ASP A 171 -4.97 -3.98 24.43
N PRO A 172 -5.59 -2.89 23.98
CA PRO A 172 -4.88 -1.64 23.79
C PRO A 172 -4.45 -1.05 25.14
N HIS A 173 -3.15 -0.81 25.31
CA HIS A 173 -2.64 0.07 26.37
C HIS A 173 -3.04 1.51 26.05
N TRP A 174 -4.15 2.00 26.60
CA TRP A 174 -4.72 3.30 26.23
C TRP A 174 -3.96 4.48 26.82
N TRP A 175 -3.52 5.36 25.94
CA TRP A 175 -2.99 6.67 26.28
C TRP A 175 -3.89 7.78 25.73
N ARG A 176 -3.78 8.95 26.35
CA ARG A 176 -4.40 10.19 25.87
C ARG A 176 -3.32 11.19 25.49
N ALA A 177 -3.41 11.71 24.28
CA ALA A 177 -2.63 12.88 23.87
C ALA A 177 -3.53 14.12 23.91
N THR A 178 -2.96 15.24 24.37
CA THR A 178 -3.56 16.57 24.21
C THR A 178 -2.90 17.22 23.00
N LEU A 179 -3.73 17.59 22.02
CA LEU A 179 -3.34 18.28 20.81
C LEU A 179 -3.76 19.74 20.93
N ASP A 180 -2.82 20.67 20.73
CA ASP A 180 -3.15 22.09 20.56
C ASP A 180 -3.39 22.37 19.07
N VAL A 181 -4.67 22.52 18.71
CA VAL A 181 -5.12 22.66 17.33
C VAL A 181 -4.90 24.09 16.85
N SER A 182 -3.99 24.23 15.89
CA SER A 182 -3.68 25.50 15.23
C SER A 182 -4.61 25.80 14.05
N LEU A 183 -5.08 24.76 13.35
CA LEU A 183 -5.93 24.87 12.17
C LEU A 183 -6.90 23.70 12.10
N VAL A 184 -8.15 23.99 11.77
CA VAL A 184 -9.15 22.98 11.40
C VAL A 184 -9.34 23.04 9.89
N GLU A 185 -9.07 21.94 9.20
CA GLU A 185 -9.26 21.81 7.75
C GLU A 185 -10.70 21.36 7.42
N SER A 186 -11.25 20.45 8.22
CA SER A 186 -12.62 19.97 8.07
C SER A 186 -13.16 19.35 9.38
N GLY A 187 -14.49 19.19 9.44
CA GLY A 187 -15.17 18.45 10.49
C GLY A 187 -15.44 19.24 11.78
N GLY A 188 -15.75 18.52 12.86
CA GLY A 188 -16.36 19.07 14.09
C GLY A 188 -15.38 19.61 15.14
N ALA A 189 -14.08 19.65 14.87
CA ALA A 189 -13.09 20.16 15.83
C ALA A 189 -13.05 21.70 15.85
N ALA A 190 -12.46 22.26 16.91
CA ALA A 190 -12.22 23.70 17.05
C ALA A 190 -10.73 23.97 17.33
N PRO A 191 -10.21 25.17 17.00
CA PRO A 191 -8.88 25.59 17.43
C PRO A 191 -8.72 25.57 18.96
N GLY A 192 -7.49 25.31 19.42
CA GLY A 192 -7.15 25.15 20.84
C GLY A 192 -7.02 23.69 21.28
N PRO A 193 -6.99 23.42 22.60
CA PRO A 193 -6.71 22.09 23.11
C PRO A 193 -7.86 21.12 22.85
N THR A 194 -7.55 19.94 22.29
CA THR A 194 -8.42 18.78 22.18
C THR A 194 -7.68 17.53 22.64
N THR A 195 -8.40 16.47 22.98
CA THR A 195 -7.79 15.21 23.41
C THR A 195 -8.12 14.07 22.46
N VAL A 196 -7.14 13.19 22.27
CA VAL A 196 -7.26 12.00 21.43
C VAL A 196 -6.78 10.78 22.20
N LEU A 197 -7.49 9.66 22.07
CA LEU A 197 -7.02 8.36 22.54
C LEU A 197 -6.16 7.69 21.49
N TYR A 198 -5.12 6.99 21.92
CA TYR A 198 -4.36 6.09 21.05
C TYR A 198 -3.86 4.88 21.85
N PRO A 199 -3.76 3.70 21.22
CA PRO A 199 -3.14 2.54 21.84
C PRO A 199 -1.62 2.73 21.82
N ALA A 200 -0.95 2.77 22.96
CA ALA A 200 0.51 2.85 23.08
C ALA A 200 1.22 1.50 22.97
N SER A 201 0.46 0.39 23.02
CA SER A 201 0.98 -0.97 22.94
C SER A 201 1.80 -1.24 21.67
N GLY A 202 2.83 -2.07 21.82
CA GLY A 202 3.68 -2.58 20.74
C GLY A 202 3.13 -3.85 20.06
N ASP A 203 1.97 -4.37 20.50
CA ASP A 203 1.32 -5.53 19.91
C ASP A 203 1.12 -5.36 18.39
N ILE A 204 1.17 -6.46 17.64
CA ILE A 204 1.07 -6.44 16.17
C ILE A 204 -0.20 -5.75 15.66
N ARG A 205 -1.29 -5.78 16.43
CA ARG A 205 -2.55 -5.09 16.13
C ARG A 205 -2.42 -3.57 16.21
N TRP A 206 -1.59 -3.06 17.11
CA TRP A 206 -1.47 -1.64 17.44
C TRP A 206 -0.18 -1.00 16.95
N ARG A 207 0.82 -1.80 16.53
CA ARG A 207 2.17 -1.33 16.16
C ARG A 207 2.17 -0.26 15.06
N ALA A 208 1.19 -0.30 14.16
CA ALA A 208 1.11 0.60 13.02
C ALA A 208 0.30 1.87 13.34
N VAL A 209 -0.42 1.90 14.46
CA VAL A 209 -1.19 3.07 14.89
C VAL A 209 -0.22 4.17 15.37
N PRO A 210 -0.44 5.45 15.02
CA PRO A 210 0.42 6.54 15.44
C PRO A 210 0.64 6.56 16.95
N LYS A 211 1.88 6.85 17.35
CA LYS A 211 2.29 7.05 18.74
C LYS A 211 2.72 8.50 18.90
N PRO A 212 1.82 9.42 19.32
CA PRO A 212 2.14 10.82 19.54
C PRO A 212 3.38 10.99 20.44
N THR A 213 4.25 11.93 20.06
CA THR A 213 5.45 12.30 20.82
C THR A 213 5.38 13.77 21.24
N PRO A 214 5.97 14.17 22.38
CA PRO A 214 5.89 15.56 22.84
C PRO A 214 6.43 16.55 21.80
N GLY A 215 5.69 17.63 21.55
CA GLY A 215 6.06 18.66 20.58
C GLY A 215 5.84 18.28 19.11
N GLN A 216 5.29 17.10 18.83
CA GLN A 216 5.06 16.63 17.46
C GLN A 216 3.98 17.47 16.78
N LEU A 217 4.39 18.23 15.75
CA LEU A 217 3.51 18.93 14.83
C LEU A 217 3.11 18.00 13.69
N GLY A 218 1.83 17.97 13.35
CA GLY A 218 1.34 17.20 12.22
C GLY A 218 -0.07 17.55 11.80
N LEU A 219 -0.47 16.90 10.72
CA LEU A 219 -1.85 16.76 10.27
C LEU A 219 -2.44 15.51 10.94
N TRP A 220 -3.59 15.65 11.57
CA TRP A 220 -4.25 14.59 12.34
C TRP A 220 -5.65 14.36 11.78
N LEU A 221 -5.96 13.11 11.47
CA LEU A 221 -7.30 12.67 11.08
C LEU A 221 -7.94 12.06 12.33
N LEU A 222 -8.94 12.75 12.85
CA LEU A 222 -9.56 12.47 14.13
C LEU A 222 -10.89 11.73 13.92
N HIS A 223 -11.02 10.58 14.57
CA HIS A 223 -12.26 9.80 14.56
C HIS A 223 -12.94 9.90 15.92
N ALA A 224 -14.26 10.07 15.95
CA ALA A 224 -15.03 10.18 17.17
C ALA A 224 -14.87 8.90 18.02
N THR A 225 -14.70 9.09 19.31
CA THR A 225 -14.65 7.99 20.26
C THR A 225 -16.06 7.55 20.59
N GLY A 226 -16.36 6.26 20.38
CA GLY A 226 -17.63 5.65 20.78
C GLY A 226 -17.54 4.90 22.12
N GLY A 227 -18.71 4.58 22.69
CA GLY A 227 -18.82 3.74 23.88
C GLY A 227 -18.26 4.37 25.15
N GLU A 228 -17.80 3.54 26.09
CA GLU A 228 -17.31 3.97 27.40
C GLU A 228 -16.05 4.86 27.31
N LEU A 229 -15.26 4.71 26.24
CA LEU A 229 -14.06 5.51 26.00
C LEU A 229 -14.36 6.96 25.64
N ALA A 230 -15.58 7.28 25.20
CA ALA A 230 -15.97 8.65 24.83
C ALA A 230 -15.85 9.63 26.03
N ALA A 231 -16.02 9.11 27.26
CA ALA A 231 -15.83 9.88 28.48
C ALA A 231 -14.35 10.22 28.76
N ARG A 232 -13.39 9.58 28.07
CA ARG A 232 -11.95 9.79 28.25
C ARG A 232 -11.36 10.76 27.23
N ALA A 233 -11.85 10.75 25.99
CA ALA A 233 -11.52 11.76 24.99
C ALA A 233 -12.58 11.74 23.87
N PRO A 234 -12.88 12.90 23.25
CA PRO A 234 -13.84 12.98 22.14
C PRO A 234 -13.38 12.25 20.87
N TYR A 235 -12.06 12.11 20.68
CA TYR A 235 -11.48 11.50 19.48
C TYR A 235 -10.50 10.36 19.79
N ARG A 236 -10.18 9.57 18.77
CA ARG A 236 -9.22 8.46 18.81
C ARG A 236 -8.43 8.34 17.51
N LEU A 237 -7.24 7.76 17.63
CA LEU A 237 -6.34 7.38 16.53
C LEU A 237 -6.24 5.85 16.52
N LEU A 238 -6.67 5.22 15.43
CA LEU A 238 -6.70 3.77 15.26
C LEU A 238 -6.17 3.30 13.90
N HIS A 239 -6.00 4.21 12.95
CA HIS A 239 -5.49 3.92 11.62
C HIS A 239 -4.06 4.45 11.46
N PRO A 240 -3.16 3.75 10.73
CA PRO A 240 -1.79 4.21 10.50
C PRO A 240 -1.69 5.60 9.87
N GLU A 241 -2.71 5.99 9.10
CA GLU A 241 -2.74 7.28 8.42
C GLU A 241 -3.35 8.41 9.25
N ASP A 242 -3.79 8.14 10.49
CA ASP A 242 -4.38 9.16 11.37
C ASP A 242 -3.40 10.26 11.78
N TYR A 243 -2.11 10.05 11.52
CA TYR A 243 -1.08 11.08 11.57
C TYR A 243 -0.37 11.17 10.23
N GLN A 244 -0.18 12.40 9.77
CA GLN A 244 0.63 12.74 8.61
C GLN A 244 1.54 13.93 8.93
N PRO A 245 2.71 14.05 8.29
CA PRO A 245 3.47 15.30 8.31
C PRO A 245 2.60 16.47 7.85
N ALA A 246 2.74 17.64 8.49
CA ALA A 246 1.88 18.80 8.21
C ALA A 246 1.89 19.24 6.73
N GLN A 247 2.97 18.97 6.00
CA GLN A 247 3.10 19.25 4.56
C GLN A 247 2.07 18.49 3.71
N ARG A 248 1.52 17.38 4.21
CA ARG A 248 0.49 16.58 3.52
C ARG A 248 -0.86 17.28 3.45
N LEU A 249 -1.05 18.40 4.16
CA LEU A 249 -2.27 19.20 4.07
C LEU A 249 -2.53 19.71 2.64
N ALA A 250 -1.47 20.08 1.90
CA ALA A 250 -1.61 20.55 0.52
C ALA A 250 -2.27 19.49 -0.38
N VAL A 251 -1.89 18.22 -0.19
CA VAL A 251 -2.44 17.09 -0.96
C VAL A 251 -3.94 16.92 -0.73
N LEU A 252 -4.42 17.13 0.50
CA LEU A 252 -5.86 17.05 0.80
C LEU A 252 -6.64 18.20 0.15
N ARG A 253 -6.07 19.41 0.14
CA ARG A 253 -6.71 20.58 -0.46
C ARG A 253 -6.85 20.51 -1.97
N GLU A 254 -5.87 19.90 -2.64
CA GLU A 254 -5.89 19.72 -4.10
C GLU A 254 -6.94 18.72 -4.59
N ARG A 255 -7.48 17.88 -3.69
CA ARG A 255 -8.39 16.77 -4.02
C ARG A 255 -9.84 17.00 -3.60
N ARG A 256 -10.19 18.21 -3.17
CA ARG A 256 -11.53 18.61 -2.76
C ARG A 256 -12.29 19.27 -3.91
#